data_AF-A0A3E0CIY3-F1
#
_entry.id   AF-A0A3E0CIY3-F1
#
_cell.length_a   1.000
_cell.length_b   1.000
_cell.length_c   1.000
_cell.angle_alpha   90.00
_cell.angle_beta   90.00
_cell.angle_gamma   90.00
#
_symmetry.space_group_name_H-M   'P 1'
#
loop_
_entity.id
_entity.type
_entity.pdbx_description
1 polymer ?
#
loop_
_entity_poly.entity_id
_entity_poly.type
_entity_poly.pdbx_seq_one_letter_code
_entity_poly.pdbx_strand_id
1 'polypeptide(L)'
;MLERRPEVDPGHLKLEANYAGTTQFVQPSHVRGTLAEGSRLALTIPEGMGRAIYYLFLVAEVHPFADGNGRLSRLVMNAELSRCGRSRIIIPTLFHPQFVDCLRALTQSGRPEPLIKALSRMGSWCAGFDYADIAALVQAMRNSNSFEESVADFRLLNADGSRAT
;
A
#
# COMPACT_ATOMS: atom_id res chain seq x y z
N MET A 1 -9.70 16.04 4.15
CA MET A 1 -10.24 14.70 3.81
C MET A 1 -10.41 13.82 5.05
N LEU A 2 -9.49 13.87 6.04
CA LEU A 2 -9.63 13.14 7.32
C LEU A 2 -10.65 13.77 8.30
N GLU A 3 -10.74 15.10 8.37
CA GLU A 3 -11.76 15.82 9.17
C GLU A 3 -13.22 15.59 8.73
N ARG A 4 -13.44 14.93 7.58
CA ARG A 4 -14.79 14.72 7.01
C ARG A 4 -15.52 13.50 7.56
N ARG A 5 -14.93 12.78 8.51
CA ARG A 5 -15.50 11.58 9.15
C ARG A 5 -15.27 11.60 10.67
N PRO A 6 -15.93 12.49 11.43
CA PRO A 6 -15.73 12.58 12.88
C PRO A 6 -16.10 11.27 13.60
N GLU A 7 -16.95 10.44 13.01
CA GLU A 7 -17.39 9.17 13.57
C GLU A 7 -16.27 8.10 13.66
N VAL A 8 -15.12 8.33 13.02
CA VAL A 8 -13.96 7.41 13.07
C VAL A 8 -12.74 8.01 13.79
N ASP A 9 -12.95 9.08 14.56
CA ASP A 9 -11.96 9.74 15.40
C ASP A 9 -10.62 10.07 14.68
N PRO A 10 -10.65 10.91 13.63
CA PRO A 10 -9.50 11.14 12.77
C PRO A 10 -8.33 11.77 13.53
N GLY A 11 -7.14 11.18 13.37
CA GLY A 11 -5.91 11.66 13.99
C GLY A 11 -5.61 11.05 15.36
N HIS A 12 -6.54 10.31 15.96
CA HIS A 12 -6.34 9.60 17.21
C HIS A 12 -6.15 8.11 16.98
N LEU A 13 -5.31 7.49 17.83
CA LEU A 13 -5.10 6.04 17.77
C LEU A 13 -6.39 5.31 18.14
N LYS A 14 -6.59 4.14 17.54
CA LYS A 14 -7.72 3.26 17.83
C LYS A 14 -7.80 2.99 19.33
N LEU A 15 -9.02 2.98 19.84
CA LEU A 15 -9.34 2.61 21.23
C LEU A 15 -9.74 1.15 21.35
N GLU A 16 -10.21 0.55 20.24
CA GLU A 16 -10.68 -0.83 20.16
C GLU A 16 -9.80 -1.66 19.21
N ALA A 17 -9.78 -2.97 19.41
CA ALA A 17 -9.12 -3.88 18.49
C ALA A 17 -9.84 -3.88 17.12
N ASN A 18 -9.06 -3.88 16.04
CA ASN A 18 -9.56 -3.95 14.67
C ASN A 18 -9.03 -5.19 13.95
N TYR A 19 -9.75 -5.59 12.90
CA TYR A 19 -9.59 -6.88 12.24
C TYR A 19 -9.62 -6.73 10.72
N ALA A 20 -8.97 -7.66 10.03
CA ALA A 20 -9.18 -7.95 8.62
C ALA A 20 -9.53 -9.43 8.46
N GLY A 21 -10.81 -9.73 8.22
CA GLY A 21 -11.32 -11.10 8.30
C GLY A 21 -11.09 -11.68 9.69
N THR A 22 -10.36 -12.79 9.79
CA THR A 22 -9.98 -13.43 11.06
C THR A 22 -8.68 -12.92 11.66
N THR A 23 -7.99 -11.99 10.99
CA THR A 23 -6.70 -11.45 11.45
C THR A 23 -6.95 -10.29 12.39
N GLN A 24 -6.53 -10.42 13.65
CA GLN A 24 -6.51 -9.33 14.62
C GLN A 24 -5.20 -8.55 14.47
N PHE A 25 -5.28 -7.22 14.40
CA PHE A 25 -4.09 -6.37 14.38
C PHE A 25 -3.60 -6.05 15.80
N VAL A 26 -2.50 -5.29 15.90
CA VAL A 26 -1.88 -4.88 17.17
C VAL A 26 -2.91 -4.29 18.14
N GLN A 27 -2.89 -4.69 19.41
CA GLN A 27 -3.81 -4.17 20.42
C GLN A 27 -3.65 -2.65 20.61
N PRO A 28 -4.73 -1.90 20.91
CA PRO A 28 -4.69 -0.46 21.16
C PRO A 28 -3.56 -0.02 22.10
N SER A 29 -3.38 -0.73 23.22
CA SER A 29 -2.36 -0.44 24.23
C SER A 29 -0.92 -0.59 23.73
N HIS A 30 -0.69 -1.35 22.66
CA HIS A 30 0.64 -1.62 22.11
C HIS A 30 0.97 -0.75 20.88
N VAL A 31 0.00 -0.07 20.27
CA VAL A 31 0.18 0.68 19.01
C VAL A 31 1.37 1.64 19.06
N ARG A 32 1.47 2.46 20.10
CA ARG A 32 2.56 3.45 20.23
C ARG A 32 3.93 2.78 20.31
N GLY A 33 4.06 1.76 21.16
CA GLY A 33 5.32 1.03 21.33
C GLY A 33 5.75 0.30 20.06
N THR A 34 4.81 -0.37 19.39
CA THR A 34 5.10 -1.08 18.14
C THR A 34 5.52 -0.13 17.02
N LEU A 35 4.87 1.03 16.88
CA LEU A 35 5.30 2.04 15.91
C LEU A 35 6.67 2.61 16.23
N ALA A 36 6.96 2.89 17.51
CA ALA A 36 8.25 3.41 17.93
C ALA A 36 9.39 2.45 17.56
N GLU A 37 9.26 1.17 17.95
CA GLU A 37 10.31 0.18 17.66
C GLU A 37 10.37 -0.23 16.19
N GLY A 38 9.23 -0.39 15.53
CA GLY A 38 9.18 -0.64 14.10
C GLY A 38 9.84 0.49 13.31
N SER A 39 9.64 1.75 13.72
CA SER A 39 10.29 2.89 13.07
C SER A 39 11.80 2.90 13.28
N ARG A 40 12.31 2.49 14.46
CA ARG A 40 13.76 2.31 14.67
C ARG A 40 14.33 1.20 13.78
N LEU A 41 13.62 0.08 13.65
CA LEU A 41 14.02 -1.01 12.76
C LEU A 41 14.06 -0.58 11.30
N ALA A 42 13.12 0.27 10.85
CA ALA A 42 13.13 0.78 9.49
C ALA A 42 14.45 1.47 9.12
N LEU A 43 15.12 2.13 10.08
CA LEU A 43 16.38 2.83 9.85
C LEU A 43 17.57 1.90 9.61
N THR A 44 17.46 0.61 9.97
CA THR A 44 18.50 -0.39 9.67
C THR A 44 18.41 -0.92 8.24
N ILE A 45 17.29 -0.66 7.54
CA ILE A 45 17.06 -1.04 6.16
C ILE A 45 17.58 0.08 5.25
N PRO A 46 18.39 -0.21 4.20
CA PRO A 46 18.85 0.82 3.25
C PRO A 46 17.70 1.59 2.58
N GLU A 47 18.00 2.83 2.19
CA GLU A 47 17.03 3.75 1.58
C GLU A 47 16.44 3.20 0.27
N GLY A 48 15.18 3.51 0.01
CA GLY A 48 14.50 3.14 -1.23
C GLY A 48 13.52 1.98 -1.08
N MET A 49 13.45 1.09 -2.09
CA MET A 49 12.34 0.14 -2.25
C MET A 49 12.15 -0.78 -1.03
N GLY A 50 13.22 -1.34 -0.48
CA GLY A 50 13.14 -2.23 0.68
C GLY A 50 12.52 -1.54 1.91
N ARG A 51 13.01 -0.33 2.25
CA ARG A 51 12.47 0.46 3.36
C ARG A 51 11.05 0.94 3.10
N ALA A 52 10.73 1.31 1.86
CA ALA A 52 9.37 1.71 1.48
C ALA A 52 8.36 0.55 1.68
N ILE A 53 8.70 -0.66 1.26
CA ILE A 53 7.89 -1.87 1.48
C ILE A 53 7.74 -2.15 2.98
N TYR A 54 8.83 -2.00 3.75
CA TYR A 54 8.78 -2.16 5.20
C TYR A 54 7.83 -1.17 5.86
N TYR A 55 7.91 0.12 5.52
CA TYR A 55 7.02 1.15 6.06
C TYR A 55 5.56 0.88 5.70
N LEU A 56 5.28 0.47 4.47
CA LEU A 56 3.94 0.04 4.06
C LEU A 56 3.41 -1.04 5.00
N PHE A 57 4.20 -2.10 5.21
CA PHE A 57 3.78 -3.23 6.01
C PHE A 57 3.62 -2.84 7.49
N LEU A 58 4.58 -2.10 8.06
CA LEU A 58 4.52 -1.64 9.45
C LEU A 58 3.21 -0.91 9.76
N VAL A 59 2.82 0.05 8.92
CA VAL A 59 1.58 0.81 9.14
C VAL A 59 0.34 -0.06 8.90
N ALA A 60 0.36 -0.90 7.86
CA ALA A 60 -0.78 -1.77 7.54
C ALA A 60 -1.04 -2.82 8.64
N GLU A 61 0.01 -3.37 9.22
CA GLU A 61 0.00 -4.42 10.25
C GLU A 61 -0.32 -3.88 11.65
N VAL A 62 0.25 -2.72 12.01
CA VAL A 62 -0.13 -2.05 13.28
C VAL A 62 -1.59 -1.63 13.23
N HIS A 63 -2.04 -1.16 12.06
CA HIS A 63 -3.40 -0.69 11.83
C HIS A 63 -3.85 0.35 12.89
N PRO A 64 -3.09 1.45 13.07
CA PRO A 64 -3.18 2.32 14.24
C PRO A 64 -4.49 3.11 14.39
N PHE A 65 -5.27 3.28 13.32
CA PHE A 65 -6.49 4.10 13.30
C PHE A 65 -7.75 3.23 13.10
N ALA A 66 -8.92 3.79 13.40
CA ALA A 66 -10.20 3.13 13.11
C ALA A 66 -10.48 3.01 11.60
N ASP A 67 -10.03 4.00 10.81
CA ASP A 67 -10.11 4.00 9.35
C ASP A 67 -8.86 4.68 8.75
N GLY A 68 -8.55 4.40 7.48
CA GLY A 68 -7.51 5.10 6.74
C GLY A 68 -6.14 4.45 6.76
N ASN A 69 -5.95 3.34 7.48
CA ASN A 69 -4.66 2.65 7.61
C ASN A 69 -4.06 2.26 6.25
N GLY A 70 -4.85 1.70 5.34
CA GLY A 70 -4.38 1.35 3.99
C GLY A 70 -4.01 2.57 3.14
N ARG A 71 -4.65 3.72 3.36
CA ARG A 71 -4.31 5.00 2.69
C ARG A 71 -3.00 5.55 3.25
N LEU A 72 -2.86 5.54 4.57
CA LEU A 72 -1.65 6.00 5.25
C LEU A 72 -0.44 5.12 4.92
N SER A 73 -0.58 3.79 4.93
CA SER A 73 0.54 2.88 4.63
C SER A 73 1.13 3.13 3.24
N ARG A 74 0.27 3.30 2.23
CA ARG A 74 0.71 3.66 0.87
C ARG A 74 1.31 5.06 0.79
N LEU A 75 0.82 6.00 1.59
CA LEU A 75 1.39 7.36 1.66
C LEU A 75 2.80 7.34 2.27
N VAL A 76 3.01 6.61 3.37
CA VAL A 76 4.33 6.50 4.02
C VAL A 76 5.32 5.76 3.11
N MET A 77 4.90 4.68 2.44
CA MET A 77 5.70 4.02 1.41
C MET A 77 6.16 5.00 0.33
N ASN A 78 5.22 5.77 -0.22
CA ASN A 78 5.51 6.72 -1.29
C ASN A 78 6.31 7.94 -0.82
N ALA A 79 6.25 8.30 0.45
CA ALA A 79 7.11 9.33 1.02
C ALA A 79 8.58 8.89 0.98
N GLU A 80 8.88 7.65 1.36
CA GLU A 80 10.25 7.09 1.27
C GLU A 80 10.73 7.01 -0.19
N LEU A 81 9.89 6.55 -1.11
CA LEU A 81 10.23 6.50 -2.54
C LEU A 81 10.49 7.90 -3.11
N SER A 82 9.63 8.86 -2.79
CA SER A 82 9.76 10.26 -3.27
C SER A 82 11.02 10.91 -2.73
N ARG A 83 11.35 10.68 -1.45
CA ARG A 83 12.58 11.16 -0.81
C ARG A 83 13.83 10.63 -1.52
N CYS A 84 13.76 9.42 -2.07
CA CYS A 84 14.83 8.79 -2.83
C CYS A 84 14.82 9.12 -4.34
N GLY A 85 13.96 10.03 -4.81
CA GLY A 85 13.81 10.35 -6.23
C GLY A 85 13.27 9.18 -7.08
N ARG A 86 12.59 8.20 -6.47
CA ARG A 86 12.00 7.04 -7.16
C ARG A 86 10.55 7.29 -7.54
N SER A 87 10.09 6.59 -8.58
CA SER A 87 8.67 6.57 -8.95
C SER A 87 7.80 6.09 -7.77
N ARG A 88 6.66 6.75 -7.59
CA ARG A 88 5.67 6.39 -6.58
C ARG A 88 4.88 5.17 -7.05
N ILE A 89 4.54 4.28 -6.11
CA ILE A 89 3.72 3.10 -6.38
C ILE A 89 2.25 3.44 -6.14
N ILE A 90 1.46 3.24 -7.18
CA ILE A 90 0.00 3.21 -7.13
C ILE A 90 -0.41 1.73 -7.12
N ILE A 91 -1.41 1.39 -6.30
CA ILE A 91 -2.03 0.07 -6.30
C ILE A 91 -3.35 0.21 -7.07
N PRO A 92 -3.45 -0.29 -8.32
CA PRO A 92 -4.68 -0.26 -9.11
C PRO A 92 -5.85 -0.93 -8.39
N THR A 93 -7.08 -0.46 -8.68
CA THR A 93 -8.31 -1.09 -8.16
C THR A 93 -8.34 -2.58 -8.53
N LEU A 94 -8.04 -2.91 -9.80
CA LEU A 94 -8.04 -4.28 -10.30
C LEU A 94 -6.97 -5.17 -9.63
N PHE A 95 -5.88 -4.57 -9.15
CA PHE A 95 -4.78 -5.29 -8.49
C PHE A 95 -4.92 -5.34 -6.96
N HIS A 96 -5.80 -4.52 -6.39
CA HIS A 96 -5.95 -4.39 -4.94
C HIS A 96 -6.23 -5.72 -4.21
N PRO A 97 -7.08 -6.64 -4.71
CA PRO A 97 -7.29 -7.94 -4.06
C PRO A 97 -5.99 -8.75 -3.92
N GLN A 98 -5.19 -8.81 -4.99
CA GLN A 98 -3.91 -9.53 -5.00
C GLN A 98 -2.89 -8.91 -4.02
N PHE A 99 -2.86 -7.58 -3.94
CA PHE A 99 -2.05 -6.86 -2.96
C PHE A 99 -2.47 -7.18 -1.51
N VAL A 100 -3.77 -7.24 -1.22
CA VAL A 100 -4.28 -7.60 0.11
C VAL A 100 -3.93 -9.05 0.45
N ASP A 101 -4.00 -9.98 -0.50
CA ASP A 101 -3.56 -11.37 -0.29
C ASP A 101 -2.07 -11.46 0.02
N CYS A 102 -1.24 -10.61 -0.57
CA CYS A 102 0.19 -10.54 -0.26
C CYS A 102 0.45 -10.04 1.17
N LEU A 103 -0.30 -9.03 1.64
CA LEU A 103 -0.23 -8.58 3.04
C LEU A 103 -0.61 -9.73 3.97
N ARG A 104 -1.74 -10.40 3.69
CA ARG A 104 -2.22 -11.54 4.48
C ARG A 104 -1.19 -12.67 4.55
N ALA A 105 -0.52 -12.99 3.43
CA ALA A 105 0.52 -14.01 3.40
C ALA A 105 1.69 -13.66 4.35
N LEU A 106 2.08 -12.39 4.42
CA LEU A 106 3.11 -11.97 5.35
C LEU A 106 2.61 -12.03 6.80
N THR A 107 1.43 -11.50 7.11
CA THR A 107 0.86 -11.51 8.47
C THR A 107 0.64 -12.93 9.00
N GLN A 108 0.05 -13.83 8.21
CA GLN A 108 -0.39 -15.15 8.68
C GLN A 108 0.68 -16.23 8.55
N SER A 109 1.59 -16.11 7.59
CA SER A 109 2.57 -17.15 7.29
C SER A 109 4.02 -16.67 7.29
N GLY A 110 4.28 -15.41 7.62
CA GLY A 110 5.64 -14.86 7.69
C GLY A 110 6.36 -14.83 6.34
N ARG A 111 5.63 -14.90 5.22
CA ARG A 111 6.20 -14.97 3.86
C ARG A 111 6.24 -13.59 3.20
N PRO A 112 7.39 -12.90 3.15
CA PRO A 112 7.48 -11.55 2.60
C PRO A 112 7.56 -11.51 1.06
N GLU A 113 7.96 -12.61 0.42
CA GLU A 113 8.26 -12.67 -1.01
C GLU A 113 7.08 -12.25 -1.90
N PRO A 114 5.82 -12.66 -1.63
CA PRO A 114 4.67 -12.23 -2.42
C PRO A 114 4.51 -10.71 -2.41
N LEU A 115 4.63 -10.08 -1.24
CA LEU A 115 4.50 -8.62 -1.10
C LEU A 115 5.63 -7.88 -1.80
N ILE A 116 6.86 -8.35 -1.65
CA ILE A 116 8.03 -7.75 -2.32
C ILE A 116 7.85 -7.81 -3.84
N LYS A 117 7.48 -8.99 -4.38
CA LYS A 117 7.25 -9.17 -5.82
C LYS A 117 6.11 -8.28 -6.34
N ALA A 118 4.98 -8.25 -5.63
CA ALA A 118 3.82 -7.44 -6.00
C ALA A 118 4.16 -5.95 -6.06
N LEU A 119 4.82 -5.40 -5.03
CA LEU A 119 5.16 -3.98 -4.97
C LEU A 119 6.28 -3.62 -5.95
N SER A 120 7.26 -4.51 -6.17
CA SER A 120 8.30 -4.29 -7.18
C SER A 120 7.68 -4.22 -8.58
N ARG A 121 6.75 -5.13 -8.89
CA ARG A 121 6.01 -5.13 -10.15
C ARG A 121 5.16 -3.86 -10.32
N MET A 122 4.41 -3.45 -9.30
CA MET A 122 3.63 -2.22 -9.36
C MET A 122 4.51 -0.97 -9.48
N GLY A 123 5.72 -0.98 -8.89
CA GLY A 123 6.71 0.08 -9.10
C GLY A 123 7.16 0.19 -10.55
N SER A 124 7.49 -0.94 -11.18
CA SER A 124 7.82 -0.97 -12.62
C SER A 124 6.64 -0.54 -13.49
N TRP A 125 5.42 -0.99 -13.15
CA TRP A 125 4.20 -0.62 -13.86
C TRP A 125 3.95 0.90 -13.78
N CYS A 126 4.04 1.51 -12.60
CA CYS A 126 3.92 2.96 -12.45
C CYS A 126 5.00 3.74 -13.21
N ALA A 127 6.24 3.25 -13.20
CA ALA A 127 7.34 3.90 -13.92
C ALA A 127 7.14 3.91 -15.46
N GLY A 128 6.23 3.10 -16.00
CA GLY A 128 5.94 3.05 -17.44
C GLY A 128 4.99 4.12 -17.96
N PHE A 129 4.39 4.95 -17.10
CA PHE A 129 3.46 6.00 -17.51
C PHE A 129 4.14 7.37 -17.63
N ASP A 130 3.61 8.21 -18.52
CA ASP A 130 3.94 9.63 -18.58
C ASP A 130 3.04 10.43 -17.62
N TYR A 131 3.68 11.24 -16.77
CA TYR A 131 3.02 12.03 -15.73
C TYR A 131 2.96 13.54 -16.05
N ALA A 132 3.39 13.95 -17.26
CA ALA A 132 3.41 15.37 -17.66
C ALA A 132 2.01 15.97 -17.81
N ASP A 133 1.03 15.18 -18.26
CA ASP A 133 -0.37 15.59 -18.45
C ASP A 133 -1.30 14.63 -17.69
N ILE A 134 -2.07 15.18 -16.75
CA ILE A 134 -2.98 14.40 -15.89
C ILE A 134 -4.14 13.79 -16.70
N ALA A 135 -4.69 14.51 -17.67
CA ALA A 135 -5.81 14.00 -18.46
C ALA A 135 -5.35 12.83 -19.35
N ALA A 136 -4.19 12.98 -19.99
CA ALA A 136 -3.58 11.92 -20.79
C ALA A 136 -3.20 10.70 -19.92
N LEU A 137 -2.62 10.93 -18.73
CA LEU A 137 -2.28 9.88 -17.76
C LEU A 137 -3.51 9.08 -17.33
N VAL A 138 -4.60 9.77 -16.96
CA VAL A 138 -5.84 9.11 -16.54
C VAL A 138 -6.40 8.26 -17.67
N GLN A 139 -6.36 8.76 -18.91
CA GLN A 139 -6.80 7.98 -20.06
C GLN A 139 -5.91 6.74 -20.30
N ALA A 140 -4.59 6.88 -20.19
CA ALA A 140 -3.66 5.75 -20.31
C ALA A 140 -3.91 4.68 -19.22
N MET A 141 -4.15 5.09 -17.97
CA MET A 141 -4.48 4.19 -16.87
C MET A 141 -5.86 3.52 -17.04
N ARG A 142 -6.84 4.21 -17.63
CA ARG A 142 -8.11 3.57 -18.03
C ARG A 142 -7.90 2.50 -19.09
N ASN A 143 -7.10 2.81 -20.12
CA ASN A 143 -6.76 1.85 -21.18
C ASN A 143 -6.00 0.63 -20.65
N SER A 144 -5.37 0.74 -19.47
CA SER A 144 -4.69 -0.35 -18.82
C SER A 144 -5.58 -1.20 -17.89
N ASN A 145 -6.90 -0.95 -17.89
CA ASN A 145 -7.90 -1.52 -16.98
C ASN A 145 -7.63 -1.25 -15.49
N SER A 146 -6.80 -0.26 -15.13
CA SER A 146 -6.37 -0.09 -13.73
C SER A 146 -7.50 0.32 -12.77
N PHE A 147 -8.58 0.89 -13.32
CA PHE A 147 -9.76 1.33 -12.58
C PHE A 147 -10.84 0.25 -12.45
N GLU A 148 -10.72 -0.86 -13.17
CA GLU A 148 -11.71 -1.93 -13.15
C GLU A 148 -11.67 -2.71 -11.84
N GLU A 149 -12.78 -3.37 -11.49
CA GLU A 149 -12.91 -4.14 -10.24
C GLU A 149 -12.94 -5.66 -10.50
N SER A 150 -13.51 -6.10 -11.62
CA SER A 150 -13.70 -7.53 -11.92
C SER A 150 -12.44 -8.15 -12.50
N VAL A 151 -11.71 -8.90 -11.67
CA VAL A 151 -10.57 -9.72 -12.09
C VAL A 151 -10.96 -10.93 -12.96
N ALA A 152 -12.26 -11.25 -13.05
CA ALA A 152 -12.78 -12.28 -13.93
C ALA A 152 -12.91 -11.77 -15.38
N ASP A 153 -13.29 -10.51 -15.55
CA ASP A 153 -13.55 -9.91 -16.86
C ASP A 153 -12.35 -9.13 -17.40
N PHE A 154 -11.50 -8.61 -16.52
CA PHE A 154 -10.38 -7.76 -16.86
C PHE A 154 -9.04 -8.29 -16.38
N ARG A 155 -8.00 -7.85 -17.08
CA ARG A 155 -6.60 -8.04 -16.69
C ARG A 155 -5.89 -6.70 -16.71
N LEU A 156 -4.99 -6.49 -15.76
CA LEU A 156 -4.13 -5.31 -15.74
C LEU A 156 -3.16 -5.36 -16.93
N LEU A 157 -3.09 -4.27 -17.68
CA LEU A 157 -2.15 -4.10 -18.79
C LEU A 157 -1.07 -3.08 -18.41
N ASN A 158 0.06 -3.09 -19.11
CA ASN A 158 1.06 -2.03 -19.04
C ASN A 158 0.61 -0.82 -19.87
N ALA A 159 1.33 0.30 -19.76
CA ALA A 159 1.03 1.52 -20.51
C ALA A 159 1.06 1.33 -22.04
N ASP A 160 1.84 0.37 -22.54
CA ASP A 160 1.93 -0.01 -23.95
C ASP A 160 0.85 -1.03 -24.38
N GLY A 161 -0.07 -1.40 -23.49
CA GLY A 161 -1.11 -2.40 -23.74
C GLY A 161 -0.65 -3.86 -23.65
N SER A 162 0.65 -4.11 -23.43
CA SER A 162 1.15 -5.46 -23.15
C SER A 162 0.62 -5.98 -21.81
N ARG A 163 0.68 -7.29 -21.60
CA ARG A 163 0.23 -7.88 -20.34
C ARG A 163 1.16 -7.39 -19.22
N ALA A 164 0.59 -6.83 -18.16
CA ALA A 164 1.33 -6.66 -16.92
C ALA A 164 1.55 -8.06 -16.32
N THR A 165 2.73 -8.64 -16.50
CA THR A 165 3.13 -9.92 -15.89
C THR A 165 3.89 -9.69 -14.61
#